data_AF-A0A7Z0AZ18-F1
#
_entry.id   AF-A0A7Z0AZ18-F1
#
_cell.length_a   1.000
_cell.length_b   1.000
_cell.length_c   1.000
_cell.angle_alpha   90.00
_cell.angle_beta   90.00
_cell.angle_gamma   90.00
#
_symmetry.space_group_name_H-M   'P 1'
#
loop_
_entity.id
_entity.type
_entity.pdbx_description
1 polymer ?
#
loop_
_entity_poly.entity_id
_entity_poly.type
_entity_poly.pdbx_seq_one_letter_code
_entity_poly.pdbx_strand_id
1 'polypeptide(L)'
;MHASQHATQHRRQAARNAREPRGVRRPAAVTAQRNATSTAASRTAAHASPRSPRLLARCGYTPRSRALLRAKAVYVEDERTHTVLTEKQADRVMPIASVSKLMTAVVSLDAKHALNAPLDVTVQDQDFDKFTGSRLSVGSRLSRHDMLHIALMSSENRAAAALSRDYAGGRPGFVAAMNAKARELGMRHTSFVNGTGLSPHNVSTARDLSLLVAAASRYPLIRAYSTDRAQVVLPGGGRARLSYVNSNALVRGGDRSIVLQKTGFINEAGHCVVVRMRVHDRPVDIVVLGAPGARDHIADVERISRWLHCSLR
;
A
#
# COMPACT_ATOMS: atom_id res chain seq x y z
N MET A 1 75.45 -5.76 -9.76
CA MET A 1 75.60 -7.08 -9.10
C MET A 1 74.50 -7.99 -9.65
N HIS A 2 74.92 -9.16 -10.14
CA HIS A 2 74.26 -10.31 -10.78
C HIS A 2 72.71 -10.36 -10.87
N ALA A 3 72.08 -10.56 -12.05
CA ALA A 3 72.07 -11.75 -12.96
C ALA A 3 71.38 -12.97 -12.29
N SER A 4 70.51 -13.79 -12.87
CA SER A 4 70.16 -14.22 -14.25
C SER A 4 68.82 -15.00 -14.18
N GLN A 5 67.87 -14.88 -15.12
CA GLN A 5 67.64 -15.64 -16.38
C GLN A 5 66.99 -17.06 -16.29
N HIS A 6 66.16 -17.30 -17.33
CA HIS A 6 65.63 -18.55 -17.96
C HIS A 6 64.13 -18.80 -17.75
N ALA A 7 63.22 -18.66 -18.75
CA ALA A 7 63.05 -19.35 -20.07
C ALA A 7 62.85 -20.88 -19.88
N THR A 8 61.88 -21.59 -20.48
CA THR A 8 61.60 -21.70 -21.93
C THR A 8 60.33 -22.53 -22.21
N GLN A 9 59.53 -22.11 -23.21
CA GLN A 9 58.84 -22.86 -24.31
C GLN A 9 58.25 -24.29 -24.16
N HIS A 10 57.04 -24.46 -24.72
CA HIS A 10 56.64 -25.36 -25.84
C HIS A 10 55.16 -25.06 -26.15
N ARG A 11 54.65 -24.50 -27.27
CA ARG A 11 54.79 -24.67 -28.74
C ARG A 11 54.24 -26.01 -29.27
N ARG A 12 53.09 -25.97 -29.97
CA ARG A 12 52.82 -26.46 -31.36
C ARG A 12 51.30 -26.50 -31.63
N GLN A 13 50.79 -25.63 -32.52
CA GLN A 13 50.51 -25.81 -33.97
C GLN A 13 49.04 -26.22 -34.21
N ALA A 14 48.18 -25.36 -34.79
CA ALA A 14 48.06 -24.99 -36.22
C ALA A 14 47.52 -26.14 -37.08
N ALA A 15 46.64 -26.01 -38.09
CA ALA A 15 45.79 -24.96 -38.65
C ALA A 15 45.07 -25.58 -39.88
N ARG A 16 44.05 -24.90 -40.42
CA ARG A 16 43.65 -24.89 -41.86
C ARG A 16 43.00 -26.20 -42.41
N ASN A 17 42.14 -26.23 -43.42
CA ASN A 17 41.51 -25.23 -44.29
C ASN A 17 40.32 -25.86 -45.04
N ALA A 18 39.49 -24.99 -45.58
CA ALA A 18 38.31 -25.13 -46.46
C ALA A 18 38.40 -26.09 -47.67
N ARG A 19 37.22 -26.59 -48.12
CA ARG A 19 36.59 -26.33 -49.45
C ARG A 19 35.35 -27.21 -49.71
N GLU A 20 34.24 -26.59 -50.12
CA GLU A 20 33.14 -27.16 -50.93
C GLU A 20 33.59 -27.29 -52.43
N PRO A 21 32.82 -27.79 -53.45
CA PRO A 21 31.37 -28.10 -53.53
C PRO A 21 30.91 -29.32 -54.41
N ARG A 22 29.56 -29.54 -54.43
CA ARG A 22 28.66 -30.06 -55.51
C ARG A 22 28.83 -31.47 -56.10
N GLY A 23 27.72 -32.24 -56.11
CA GLY A 23 27.50 -33.36 -57.04
C GLY A 23 26.13 -34.03 -56.87
N VAL A 24 25.30 -33.96 -57.91
CA VAL A 24 23.91 -34.43 -58.01
C VAL A 24 23.83 -35.93 -58.37
N ARG A 25 22.88 -36.69 -57.79
CA ARG A 25 22.19 -37.83 -58.46
C ARG A 25 20.95 -38.34 -57.70
N ARG A 26 19.81 -38.39 -58.38
CA ARG A 26 18.58 -39.20 -58.11
C ARG A 26 18.56 -40.40 -59.10
N PRO A 27 17.61 -41.35 -59.06
CA PRO A 27 16.73 -41.86 -57.98
C PRO A 27 16.73 -43.41 -57.88
N ALA A 28 16.06 -43.98 -56.87
CA ALA A 28 15.43 -45.29 -57.00
C ALA A 28 14.10 -45.30 -56.22
N ALA A 29 13.03 -45.69 -56.91
CA ALA A 29 11.68 -45.79 -56.39
C ALA A 29 11.42 -47.22 -55.92
N VAL A 30 10.83 -47.40 -54.73
CA VAL A 30 10.13 -48.64 -54.35
C VAL A 30 8.99 -48.30 -53.38
N THR A 31 7.78 -48.38 -53.94
CA THR A 31 6.54 -48.94 -53.39
C THR A 31 5.81 -48.25 -52.23
N ALA A 32 4.56 -47.93 -52.56
CA ALA A 32 3.50 -47.47 -51.68
C ALA A 32 3.08 -48.52 -50.64
N GLN A 33 2.89 -48.06 -49.40
CA GLN A 33 1.91 -48.64 -48.49
C GLN A 33 0.98 -47.53 -48.01
N ARG A 34 -0.26 -47.61 -48.49
CA ARG A 34 -1.41 -46.92 -47.90
C ARG A 34 -1.59 -47.47 -46.48
N ASN A 35 -1.58 -46.60 -45.49
CA ASN A 35 -2.21 -46.89 -44.21
C ASN A 35 -3.07 -45.70 -43.77
N ALA A 36 -4.18 -46.09 -43.15
CA ALA A 36 -5.39 -45.34 -42.95
C ALA A 36 -5.23 -44.19 -41.95
N THR A 37 -6.05 -43.17 -42.18
CA THR A 37 -6.64 -42.23 -41.22
C THR A 37 -6.30 -42.44 -39.74
N SER A 38 -5.56 -41.48 -39.18
CA SER A 38 -5.90 -40.92 -37.87
C SER A 38 -5.67 -39.41 -37.92
N THR A 39 -6.72 -38.65 -38.19
CA THR A 39 -6.76 -37.23 -37.85
C THR A 39 -6.73 -37.14 -36.33
N ALA A 40 -5.52 -37.06 -35.77
CA ALA A 40 -5.33 -36.62 -34.40
C ALA A 40 -5.83 -35.18 -34.34
N ALA A 41 -7.08 -35.00 -33.92
CA ALA A 41 -7.63 -33.72 -33.54
C ALA A 41 -6.76 -33.24 -32.37
N SER A 42 -5.77 -32.42 -32.70
CA SER A 42 -4.98 -31.67 -31.74
C SER A 42 -5.96 -30.77 -31.00
N ARG A 43 -6.47 -31.24 -29.86
CA ARG A 43 -7.19 -30.41 -28.90
C ARG A 43 -6.17 -29.42 -28.37
N THR A 44 -6.02 -28.31 -29.09
CA THR A 44 -5.52 -27.07 -28.52
C THR A 44 -6.49 -26.71 -27.41
N ALA A 45 -6.19 -27.15 -26.19
CA ALA A 45 -6.79 -26.61 -25.00
C ALA A 45 -6.46 -25.12 -25.05
N ALA A 46 -7.41 -24.32 -25.54
CA ALA A 46 -7.36 -22.88 -25.46
C ALA A 46 -7.05 -22.57 -23.99
N HIS A 47 -5.84 -22.12 -23.71
CA HIS A 47 -5.48 -21.54 -22.43
C HIS A 47 -6.41 -20.33 -22.29
N ALA A 48 -7.55 -20.55 -21.64
CA ALA A 48 -8.48 -19.49 -21.33
C ALA A 48 -7.68 -18.50 -20.48
N SER A 49 -7.42 -17.30 -21.03
CA SER A 49 -6.81 -16.22 -20.28
C SER A 49 -7.53 -16.12 -18.94
N PRO A 50 -6.80 -16.08 -17.80
CA PRO A 50 -7.43 -16.08 -16.49
C PRO A 50 -8.43 -14.92 -16.46
N ARG A 51 -9.71 -15.24 -16.27
CA ARG A 51 -10.76 -14.21 -16.21
C ARG A 51 -10.41 -13.24 -15.09
N SER A 52 -10.43 -11.94 -15.40
CA SER A 52 -10.21 -10.91 -14.40
C SER A 52 -11.14 -11.12 -13.20
N PRO A 53 -10.63 -10.91 -11.97
CA PRO A 53 -11.42 -11.09 -10.76
C PRO A 53 -12.64 -10.16 -10.78
N ARG A 54 -13.77 -10.64 -10.28
CA ARG A 54 -15.03 -9.87 -10.25
C ARG A 54 -15.87 -10.22 -9.05
N LEU A 55 -16.61 -9.23 -8.56
CA LEU A 55 -17.64 -9.44 -7.53
C LEU A 55 -18.89 -10.10 -8.13
N LEU A 56 -19.50 -11.02 -7.38
CA LEU A 56 -20.59 -11.86 -7.88
C LEU A 56 -21.92 -11.54 -7.21
N ALA A 57 -23.00 -11.49 -7.99
CA ALA A 57 -24.34 -11.22 -7.47
C ALA A 57 -24.78 -12.24 -6.40
N ARG A 58 -24.46 -13.53 -6.61
CA ARG A 58 -24.71 -14.60 -5.62
C ARG A 58 -23.98 -14.42 -4.28
N CYS A 59 -22.93 -13.60 -4.27
CA CYS A 59 -22.17 -13.23 -3.08
C CYS A 59 -22.68 -11.93 -2.44
N GLY A 60 -23.87 -11.48 -2.83
CA GLY A 60 -24.51 -10.29 -2.30
C GLY A 60 -24.09 -9.00 -2.98
N TYR A 61 -23.27 -9.02 -4.04
CA TYR A 61 -22.93 -7.83 -4.82
C TYR A 61 -24.04 -7.51 -5.84
N THR A 62 -25.09 -6.84 -5.37
CA THR A 62 -26.27 -6.44 -6.16
C THR A 62 -26.47 -4.93 -6.15
N PRO A 63 -27.23 -4.33 -7.09
CA PRO A 63 -27.55 -2.90 -7.07
C PRO A 63 -28.12 -2.43 -5.73
N ARG A 64 -29.06 -3.19 -5.15
CA ARG A 64 -29.64 -2.90 -3.83
C ARG A 64 -28.59 -2.87 -2.73
N SER A 65 -27.68 -3.84 -2.71
CA SER A 65 -26.62 -3.90 -1.68
C SER A 65 -25.59 -2.77 -1.81
N ARG A 66 -25.27 -2.36 -3.04
CA ARG A 66 -24.35 -1.25 -3.34
C ARG A 66 -24.95 0.09 -2.90
N ALA A 67 -26.26 0.26 -3.05
CA ALA A 67 -26.98 1.44 -2.58
C ALA A 67 -26.96 1.59 -1.04
N LEU A 68 -26.65 0.53 -0.29
CA LEU A 68 -26.48 0.58 1.16
C LEU A 68 -25.12 1.15 1.59
N LEU A 69 -24.15 1.31 0.68
CA LEU A 69 -22.87 1.93 1.01
C LEU A 69 -23.07 3.41 1.32
N ARG A 70 -22.77 3.79 2.57
CA ARG A 70 -23.07 5.11 3.14
C ARG A 70 -22.01 6.15 2.75
N ALA A 71 -20.79 5.73 2.50
CA ALA A 71 -19.68 6.60 2.08
C ALA A 71 -19.97 7.36 0.79
N LYS A 72 -19.44 8.58 0.69
CA LYS A 72 -19.56 9.43 -0.50
C LYS A 72 -18.74 8.88 -1.66
N ALA A 73 -17.52 8.40 -1.38
CA ALA A 73 -16.66 7.75 -2.36
C ALA A 73 -16.15 6.39 -1.86
N VAL A 74 -16.05 5.43 -2.78
CA VAL A 74 -15.53 4.07 -2.54
C VAL A 74 -14.67 3.67 -3.73
N TYR A 75 -13.54 3.02 -3.46
CA TYR A 75 -12.72 2.39 -4.48
C TYR A 75 -12.17 1.07 -3.93
N VAL A 76 -12.30 -0.01 -4.71
CA VAL A 76 -11.83 -1.35 -4.36
C VAL A 76 -11.10 -1.94 -5.53
N GLU A 77 -9.84 -2.33 -5.32
CA GLU A 77 -8.95 -2.80 -6.36
C GLU A 77 -8.26 -4.09 -5.92
N ASP A 78 -8.21 -5.06 -6.83
CA ASP A 78 -7.30 -6.19 -6.73
C ASP A 78 -5.90 -5.73 -7.13
N GLU A 79 -4.97 -5.64 -6.19
CA GLU A 79 -3.65 -5.08 -6.49
C GLU A 79 -2.80 -6.01 -7.37
N ARG A 80 -3.06 -7.33 -7.36
CA ARG A 80 -2.30 -8.26 -8.19
C ARG A 80 -2.59 -8.07 -9.67
N THR A 81 -3.82 -7.70 -10.02
CA THR A 81 -4.26 -7.56 -11.43
C THR A 81 -4.67 -6.15 -11.82
N HIS A 82 -4.54 -5.19 -10.90
CA HIS A 82 -5.05 -3.82 -11.03
C HIS A 82 -6.52 -3.74 -11.48
N THR A 83 -7.31 -4.75 -11.12
CA THR A 83 -8.70 -4.84 -11.53
C THR A 83 -9.58 -4.12 -10.53
N VAL A 84 -10.31 -3.11 -11.01
CA VAL A 84 -11.32 -2.42 -10.21
C VAL A 84 -12.50 -3.36 -9.96
N LEU A 85 -12.73 -3.70 -8.69
CA LEU A 85 -13.76 -4.65 -8.28
C LEU A 85 -15.10 -3.94 -8.01
N THR A 86 -15.05 -2.75 -7.41
CA THR A 86 -16.19 -1.83 -7.28
C THR A 86 -15.70 -0.42 -7.03
N GLU A 87 -16.45 0.56 -7.52
CA GLU A 87 -16.19 1.97 -7.27
C GLU A 87 -17.49 2.79 -7.17
N LYS A 88 -17.39 3.92 -6.47
CA LYS A 88 -18.42 4.95 -6.31
C LYS A 88 -17.70 6.29 -6.19
N GLN A 89 -17.92 7.22 -7.14
CA GLN A 89 -17.29 8.54 -7.12
C GLN A 89 -15.77 8.50 -6.83
N ALA A 90 -15.05 7.51 -7.37
CA ALA A 90 -13.68 7.20 -6.95
C ALA A 90 -12.68 8.33 -7.21
N ASP A 91 -12.96 9.18 -8.20
CA ASP A 91 -12.13 10.33 -8.62
C ASP A 91 -12.61 11.67 -8.03
N ARG A 92 -13.59 11.64 -7.11
CA ARG A 92 -14.03 12.85 -6.41
C ARG A 92 -12.96 13.30 -5.41
N VAL A 93 -12.49 14.53 -5.54
CA VAL A 93 -11.56 15.16 -4.60
C VAL A 93 -12.29 15.52 -3.30
N MET A 94 -11.77 15.07 -2.17
CA MET A 94 -12.38 15.26 -0.86
C MET A 94 -11.31 15.48 0.22
N PRO A 95 -11.64 16.17 1.33
CA PRO A 95 -10.82 16.13 2.53
C PRO A 95 -10.70 14.68 3.05
N ILE A 96 -9.49 14.27 3.44
CA ILE A 96 -9.21 12.87 3.83
C ILE A 96 -8.88 12.67 5.31
N ALA A 97 -8.91 13.75 6.09
CA ALA A 97 -8.63 13.73 7.51
C ALA A 97 -7.30 12.98 7.83
N SER A 98 -7.27 12.26 8.95
CA SER A 98 -6.09 11.50 9.40
C SER A 98 -5.66 10.34 8.50
N VAL A 99 -6.35 10.03 7.40
CA VAL A 99 -5.77 9.15 6.36
C VAL A 99 -4.43 9.73 5.86
N SER A 100 -4.27 11.06 5.89
CA SER A 100 -3.00 11.73 5.60
C SER A 100 -1.80 11.21 6.40
N LYS A 101 -2.00 10.67 7.61
CA LYS A 101 -0.90 10.14 8.43
C LYS A 101 -0.26 8.89 7.81
N LEU A 102 -0.91 8.24 6.84
CA LEU A 102 -0.27 7.18 6.06
C LEU A 102 0.85 7.73 5.17
N MET A 103 0.65 8.90 4.55
CA MET A 103 1.70 9.61 3.82
C MET A 103 2.77 10.14 4.77
N THR A 104 2.39 10.66 5.94
CA THR A 104 3.33 11.07 6.99
C THR A 104 4.27 9.92 7.35
N ALA A 105 3.74 8.70 7.53
CA ALA A 105 4.55 7.54 7.83
C ALA A 105 5.53 7.18 6.70
N VAL A 106 5.08 7.21 5.45
CA VAL A 106 5.96 6.96 4.29
C VAL A 106 7.12 7.98 4.26
N VAL A 107 6.81 9.27 4.35
CA VAL A 107 7.83 10.34 4.32
C VAL A 107 8.78 10.27 5.52
N SER A 108 8.27 9.99 6.73
CA SER A 108 9.09 9.86 7.93
C SER A 108 10.06 8.67 7.84
N LEU A 109 9.65 7.55 7.23
CA LEU A 109 10.53 6.40 7.03
C LEU A 109 11.54 6.63 5.89
N ASP A 110 11.14 7.31 4.81
CA ASP A 110 12.02 7.68 3.70
C ASP A 110 13.14 8.63 4.14
N ALA A 111 12.90 9.44 5.17
CA ALA A 111 13.92 10.30 5.78
C ALA A 111 15.07 9.51 6.44
N LYS A 112 14.87 8.23 6.75
CA LYS A 112 15.86 7.34 7.39
C LYS A 112 16.47 7.88 8.69
N HIS A 113 15.71 8.67 9.45
CA HIS A 113 16.09 9.09 10.79
C HIS A 113 16.19 7.86 11.71
N ALA A 114 17.11 7.90 12.68
CA ALA A 114 17.25 6.83 13.68
C ALA A 114 15.96 6.68 14.50
N LEU A 115 15.26 5.56 14.35
CA LEU A 115 13.94 5.35 14.97
C LEU A 115 13.97 5.32 16.50
N ASN A 116 15.10 4.89 17.09
CA ASN A 116 15.29 4.85 18.53
C ASN A 116 15.64 6.22 19.12
N ALA A 117 16.00 7.21 18.29
CA ALA A 117 16.34 8.52 18.79
C ALA A 117 15.09 9.23 19.36
N PRO A 118 15.22 9.91 20.51
CA PRO A 118 14.10 10.57 21.17
C PRO A 118 13.61 11.76 20.34
N LEU A 119 12.32 12.07 20.51
CA LEU A 119 11.64 13.20 19.94
C LEU A 119 10.68 13.79 20.98
N ASP A 120 10.81 15.08 21.22
CA ASP A 120 10.00 15.82 22.20
C ASP A 120 8.76 16.42 21.53
N VAL A 121 7.62 16.37 22.20
CA VAL A 121 6.42 17.14 21.86
C VAL A 121 6.58 18.55 22.44
N THR A 122 6.54 19.55 21.57
CA THR A 122 6.72 20.97 21.92
C THR A 122 5.42 21.74 21.79
N VAL A 123 5.42 23.01 22.23
CA VAL A 123 4.30 23.94 22.04
C VAL A 123 3.90 24.10 20.56
N GLN A 124 4.84 23.92 19.63
CA GLN A 124 4.58 23.99 18.19
C GLN A 124 3.82 22.77 17.64
N ASP A 125 3.73 21.69 18.42
CA ASP A 125 3.02 20.48 18.04
C ASP A 125 1.58 20.47 18.55
N GLN A 126 1.20 21.48 19.36
CA GLN A 126 -0.16 21.65 19.81
C GLN A 126 -1.08 22.04 18.65
N ASP A 127 -2.21 21.36 18.64
CA ASP A 127 -3.37 21.58 17.81
C ASP A 127 -4.41 22.38 18.61
N PHE A 128 -4.65 23.64 18.22
CA PHE A 128 -5.75 24.46 18.74
C PHE A 128 -7.03 24.30 17.90
N ASP A 129 -6.93 23.63 16.76
CA ASP A 129 -8.01 23.48 15.80
C ASP A 129 -9.04 22.44 16.26
N LYS A 130 -10.33 22.80 16.13
CA LYS A 130 -11.48 21.88 16.13
C LYS A 130 -11.62 21.01 17.39
N PHE A 131 -11.05 21.43 18.53
CA PHE A 131 -11.04 20.66 19.78
C PHE A 131 -10.51 19.23 19.63
N THR A 132 -9.66 18.98 18.64
CA THR A 132 -9.12 17.63 18.45
C THR A 132 -8.18 17.28 19.59
N GLY A 133 -8.38 16.10 20.18
CA GLY A 133 -7.65 15.67 21.37
C GLY A 133 -6.39 14.88 21.02
N SER A 134 -5.26 15.31 21.58
CA SER A 134 -4.05 14.49 21.67
C SER A 134 -3.85 14.03 23.11
N ARG A 135 -3.41 12.79 23.30
CA ARG A 135 -3.12 12.23 24.64
C ARG A 135 -1.71 12.60 25.08
N LEU A 136 -0.78 12.81 24.15
CA LEU A 136 0.53 13.35 24.46
C LEU A 136 0.39 14.79 24.94
N SER A 137 1.06 15.16 26.04
CA SER A 137 1.18 16.57 26.45
C SER A 137 2.42 17.20 25.86
N VAL A 138 2.49 18.54 25.83
CA VAL A 138 3.78 19.21 25.66
C VAL A 138 4.72 18.80 26.78
N GLY A 139 5.99 18.58 26.41
CA GLY A 139 7.01 17.98 27.28
C GLY A 139 7.03 16.46 27.24
N SER A 140 6.10 15.79 26.54
CA SER A 140 6.19 14.34 26.30
C SER A 140 7.42 14.04 25.45
N ARG A 141 8.16 13.00 25.79
CA ARG A 141 9.34 12.53 25.06
C ARG A 141 9.18 11.05 24.75
N LEU A 142 9.18 10.70 23.47
CA LEU A 142 9.10 9.31 23.00
C LEU A 142 10.13 9.06 21.91
N SER A 143 10.42 7.79 21.62
CA SER A 143 11.20 7.43 20.44
C SER A 143 10.44 7.78 19.15
N ARG A 144 11.14 8.02 18.04
CA ARG A 144 10.50 8.17 16.71
C ARG A 144 9.71 6.93 16.32
N HIS A 145 10.17 5.75 16.74
CA HIS A 145 9.45 4.48 16.67
C HIS A 145 8.05 4.61 17.30
N ASP A 146 7.97 5.02 18.56
CA ASP A 146 6.70 5.11 19.28
C ASP A 146 5.80 6.22 18.73
N MET A 147 6.38 7.36 18.35
CA MET A 147 5.64 8.45 17.71
C MET A 147 4.99 7.97 16.40
N LEU A 148 5.75 7.28 15.55
CA LEU A 148 5.24 6.74 14.29
C LEU A 148 4.17 5.66 14.54
N HIS A 149 4.39 4.81 15.54
CA HIS A 149 3.46 3.76 15.88
C HIS A 149 2.09 4.32 16.33
N ILE A 150 2.05 5.18 17.34
CA ILE A 150 0.77 5.73 17.84
C ILE A 150 0.10 6.67 16.82
N ALA A 151 0.87 7.32 15.94
CA ALA A 151 0.32 8.09 14.83
C ALA A 151 -0.44 7.22 13.81
N LEU A 152 0.07 6.01 13.50
CA LEU A 152 -0.59 5.06 12.60
C LEU A 152 -1.72 4.29 13.29
N MET A 153 -1.42 3.65 14.43
CA MET A 153 -2.34 2.79 15.16
C MET A 153 -3.54 3.57 15.69
N SER A 154 -3.30 4.65 16.43
CA SER A 154 -4.32 5.37 17.18
C SER A 154 -4.61 6.77 16.66
N SER A 155 -4.00 7.15 15.52
CA SER A 155 -4.22 8.45 14.90
C SER A 155 -3.75 9.64 15.75
N GLU A 156 -2.73 9.47 16.60
CA GLU A 156 -2.23 10.51 17.50
C GLU A 156 -1.70 11.74 16.73
N ASN A 157 -2.24 12.92 16.99
CA ASN A 157 -1.95 14.12 16.20
C ASN A 157 -0.61 14.75 16.57
N ARG A 158 -0.31 14.90 17.86
CA ARG A 158 0.95 15.50 18.34
C ARG A 158 2.16 14.69 17.94
N ALA A 159 2.05 13.36 17.92
CA ALA A 159 3.09 12.48 17.39
C ALA A 159 3.34 12.76 15.89
N ALA A 160 2.29 12.84 15.07
CA ALA A 160 2.42 13.18 13.65
C ALA A 160 2.94 14.61 13.42
N ALA A 161 2.52 15.57 14.25
CA ALA A 161 2.98 16.95 14.19
C ALA A 161 4.47 17.06 14.53
N ALA A 162 4.91 16.38 15.60
CA ALA A 162 6.32 16.31 15.99
C ALA A 162 7.17 15.66 14.90
N LEU A 163 6.73 14.54 14.31
CA LEU A 163 7.42 13.89 13.19
C LEU A 163 7.57 14.84 11.98
N SER A 164 6.54 15.61 11.66
CA SER A 164 6.61 16.59 10.56
C SER A 164 7.53 17.78 10.87
N ARG A 165 7.63 18.19 12.15
CA ARG A 165 8.51 19.27 12.60
C ARG A 165 9.97 18.85 12.58
N ASP A 166 10.25 17.62 12.98
CA ASP A 166 11.59 17.03 13.10
C ASP A 166 12.29 16.79 11.75
N TYR A 167 11.55 16.84 10.65
CA TYR A 167 12.07 16.63 9.31
C TYR A 167 13.09 17.70 8.89
N ALA A 168 14.06 17.34 8.06
CA ALA A 168 15.01 18.29 7.49
C ALA A 168 14.30 19.37 6.66
N GLY A 169 14.48 20.64 7.01
CA GLY A 169 13.69 21.76 6.44
C GLY A 169 12.35 22.00 7.14
N GLY A 170 12.12 21.35 8.28
CA GLY A 170 10.93 21.50 9.12
C GLY A 170 9.63 21.10 8.42
N ARG A 171 8.51 21.62 8.93
CA ARG A 171 7.17 21.36 8.36
C ARG A 171 7.05 21.74 6.88
N PRO A 172 7.58 22.88 6.39
CA PRO A 172 7.55 23.18 4.96
C PRO A 172 8.27 22.11 4.13
N GLY A 173 9.47 21.68 4.56
CA GLY A 173 10.20 20.59 3.93
C GLY A 173 9.42 19.27 3.94
N PHE A 174 8.78 18.95 5.06
CA PHE A 174 7.95 17.75 5.19
C PHE A 174 6.76 17.76 4.24
N VAL A 175 6.02 18.87 4.17
CA VAL A 175 4.87 19.02 3.26
C VAL A 175 5.31 18.97 1.80
N ALA A 176 6.46 19.58 1.47
CA ALA A 176 7.05 19.45 0.14
C ALA A 176 7.37 17.99 -0.22
N ALA A 177 7.94 17.23 0.73
CA ALA A 177 8.23 15.80 0.57
C ALA A 177 6.96 14.95 0.42
N MET A 178 5.90 15.22 1.20
CA MET A 178 4.60 14.55 1.05
C MET A 178 4.01 14.74 -0.35
N ASN A 179 4.03 15.97 -0.86
CA ASN A 179 3.52 16.25 -2.20
C ASN A 179 4.45 15.72 -3.31
N ALA A 180 5.77 15.70 -3.09
CA ALA A 180 6.70 15.06 -4.01
C ALA A 180 6.44 13.55 -4.12
N LYS A 181 6.25 12.88 -2.98
CA LYS A 181 5.88 11.46 -2.94
C LYS A 181 4.54 11.22 -3.61
N ALA A 182 3.53 12.06 -3.38
CA ALA A 182 2.24 11.94 -4.07
C ALA A 182 2.40 11.97 -5.60
N ARG A 183 3.22 12.89 -6.13
CA ARG A 183 3.52 12.95 -7.57
C ARG A 183 4.27 11.73 -8.08
N GLU A 184 5.27 11.26 -7.33
CA GLU A 184 6.04 10.04 -7.64
C GLU A 184 5.12 8.81 -7.76
N LEU A 185 4.14 8.70 -6.86
CA LEU A 185 3.16 7.61 -6.87
C LEU A 185 2.07 7.76 -7.95
N GLY A 186 2.01 8.89 -8.66
CA GLY A 186 0.98 9.17 -9.65
C GLY A 186 -0.36 9.63 -9.06
N MET A 187 -0.38 10.09 -7.81
CA MET A 187 -1.56 10.63 -7.12
C MET A 187 -1.88 12.06 -7.61
N ARG A 188 -2.42 12.17 -8.83
CA ARG A 188 -2.59 13.44 -9.56
C ARG A 188 -3.63 14.40 -8.96
N HIS A 189 -4.52 13.88 -8.12
CA HIS A 189 -5.61 14.62 -7.51
C HIS A 189 -5.46 14.74 -5.98
N THR A 190 -4.21 14.66 -5.51
CA THR A 190 -3.84 14.68 -4.10
C THR A 190 -2.99 15.89 -3.77
N SER A 191 -3.29 16.55 -2.66
CA SER A 191 -2.49 17.64 -2.10
C SER A 191 -2.51 17.58 -0.58
N PHE A 192 -1.33 17.74 0.02
CA PHE A 192 -1.14 17.83 1.47
C PHE A 192 -0.69 19.23 1.85
N VAL A 193 -1.25 19.78 2.93
CA VAL A 193 -0.80 21.04 3.54
C VAL A 193 -0.26 20.85 4.96
N ASN A 194 -0.47 19.68 5.57
CA ASN A 194 0.15 19.29 6.84
C ASN A 194 0.29 17.76 6.99
N GLY A 195 1.08 17.33 8.00
CA GLY A 195 1.30 15.92 8.31
C GLY A 195 0.25 15.27 9.23
N THR A 196 -0.73 16.01 9.74
CA THR A 196 -1.71 15.50 10.71
C THR A 196 -3.03 15.10 10.06
N GLY A 197 -3.43 15.77 8.98
CA GLY A 197 -4.76 15.64 8.39
C GLY A 197 -5.86 16.43 9.12
N LEU A 198 -5.50 17.38 10.00
CA LEU A 198 -6.48 18.27 10.63
C LEU A 198 -7.00 19.36 9.68
N SER A 199 -6.21 19.70 8.67
CA SER A 199 -6.60 20.66 7.64
C SER A 199 -7.55 19.99 6.65
N PRO A 200 -8.70 20.61 6.34
CA PRO A 200 -9.58 20.13 5.28
C PRO A 200 -8.95 20.27 3.89
N HIS A 201 -7.85 21.02 3.77
CA HIS A 201 -7.09 21.17 2.53
C HIS A 201 -6.11 20.02 2.27
N ASN A 202 -5.96 19.08 3.22
CA ASN A 202 -5.41 17.77 2.89
C ASN A 202 -6.50 16.99 2.12
N VAL A 203 -6.34 16.91 0.81
CA VAL A 203 -7.34 16.33 -0.10
C VAL A 203 -6.74 15.23 -0.96
N SER A 204 -7.58 14.29 -1.37
CA SER A 204 -7.25 13.20 -2.29
C SER A 204 -8.53 12.66 -2.91
N THR A 205 -8.39 11.70 -3.82
CA THR A 205 -9.47 10.84 -4.31
C THR A 205 -9.36 9.44 -3.70
N ALA A 206 -10.42 8.63 -3.83
CA ALA A 206 -10.37 7.24 -3.37
C ALA A 206 -9.41 6.39 -4.22
N ARG A 207 -9.31 6.70 -5.53
CA ARG A 207 -8.37 6.07 -6.44
C ARG A 207 -6.91 6.42 -6.11
N ASP A 208 -6.59 7.69 -5.91
CA ASP A 208 -5.22 8.10 -5.54
C ASP A 208 -4.78 7.44 -4.23
N LEU A 209 -5.68 7.33 -3.26
CA LEU A 209 -5.38 6.68 -1.98
C LEU A 209 -5.09 5.18 -2.11
N SER A 210 -5.59 4.46 -3.13
CA SER A 210 -5.18 3.06 -3.34
C SER A 210 -3.70 2.96 -3.70
N LEU A 211 -3.18 3.92 -4.48
CA LEU A 211 -1.76 4.00 -4.81
C LEU A 211 -0.91 4.23 -3.55
N LEU A 212 -1.39 5.10 -2.64
CA LEU A 212 -0.72 5.30 -1.34
C LEU A 212 -0.77 4.04 -0.47
N VAL A 213 -1.92 3.35 -0.40
CA VAL A 213 -2.04 2.09 0.33
C VAL A 213 -1.07 1.05 -0.22
N ALA A 214 -0.98 0.93 -1.54
CA ALA A 214 -0.05 0.02 -2.21
C ALA A 214 1.40 0.35 -1.87
N ALA A 215 1.81 1.60 -2.00
CA ALA A 215 3.16 2.03 -1.65
C ALA A 215 3.48 1.82 -0.17
N ALA A 216 2.59 2.28 0.73
CA ALA A 216 2.78 2.21 2.17
C ALA A 216 2.83 0.74 2.67
N SER A 217 2.10 -0.16 2.02
CA SER A 217 2.12 -1.58 2.36
C SER A 217 3.48 -2.25 2.14
N ARG A 218 4.40 -1.65 1.37
CA ARG A 218 5.75 -2.19 1.17
C ARG A 218 6.64 -2.02 2.40
N TYR A 219 6.33 -1.05 3.27
CA TYR A 219 7.08 -0.78 4.50
C TYR A 219 6.66 -1.73 5.62
N PRO A 220 7.55 -2.63 6.12
CA PRO A 220 7.19 -3.57 7.18
C PRO A 220 6.69 -2.90 8.45
N LEU A 221 7.30 -1.76 8.83
CA LEU A 221 6.89 -1.01 10.02
C LEU A 221 5.50 -0.39 9.88
N ILE A 222 5.12 0.11 8.69
CA ILE A 222 3.77 0.64 8.48
C ILE A 222 2.74 -0.48 8.63
N ARG A 223 2.99 -1.67 8.05
CA ARG A 223 2.11 -2.83 8.22
C ARG A 223 1.96 -3.19 9.70
N ALA A 224 3.07 -3.35 10.41
CA ALA A 224 3.07 -3.72 11.84
C ALA A 224 2.31 -2.67 12.67
N TYR A 225 2.76 -1.42 12.65
CA TYR A 225 2.17 -0.36 13.48
C TYR A 225 0.71 -0.07 13.16
N SER A 226 0.30 -0.15 11.89
CA SER A 226 -1.11 0.09 11.56
C SER A 226 -2.04 -1.04 11.98
N THR A 227 -1.51 -2.25 12.21
CA THR A 227 -2.30 -3.45 12.54
C THR A 227 -2.14 -3.95 13.98
N ASP A 228 -1.20 -3.38 14.74
CA ASP A 228 -1.13 -3.61 16.19
C ASP A 228 -2.42 -3.16 16.87
N ARG A 229 -2.90 -3.96 17.83
CA ARG A 229 -4.22 -3.75 18.45
C ARG A 229 -4.18 -2.68 19.54
N ALA A 230 -3.08 -2.62 20.26
CA ALA A 230 -2.85 -1.68 21.35
C ALA A 230 -1.35 -1.51 21.60
N GLN A 231 -0.99 -0.37 22.17
CA GLN A 231 0.35 -0.07 22.65
C GLN A 231 0.26 0.74 23.94
N VAL A 232 1.24 0.56 24.82
CA VAL A 232 1.48 1.43 25.96
C VAL A 232 2.78 2.18 25.74
N VAL A 233 2.79 3.49 25.96
CA VAL A 233 3.98 4.33 25.88
C VAL A 233 4.24 5.06 27.19
N LEU A 234 5.49 5.43 27.42
CA LEU A 234 5.98 6.10 28.63
C LEU A 234 6.51 7.49 28.25
N PRO A 235 5.67 8.53 28.18
CA PRO A 235 6.05 9.84 27.63
C PRO A 235 6.92 10.70 28.56
N GLY A 236 7.19 10.28 29.80
CA GLY A 236 7.87 11.13 30.78
C GLY A 236 7.04 12.35 31.22
N GLY A 237 7.69 13.34 31.84
CA GLY A 237 7.05 14.64 32.16
C GLY A 237 5.90 14.58 33.17
N GLY A 238 5.98 13.68 34.17
CA GLY A 238 4.97 13.54 35.23
C GLY A 238 3.78 12.63 34.88
N ARG A 239 3.71 12.07 33.67
CA ARG A 239 2.77 10.99 33.32
C ARG A 239 3.50 9.66 33.23
N ALA A 240 3.09 8.71 34.06
CA ALA A 240 3.74 7.41 34.11
C ALA A 240 3.46 6.55 32.87
N ARG A 241 2.21 6.55 32.34
CA ARG A 241 1.80 5.56 31.33
C ARG A 241 0.62 6.04 30.50
N LEU A 242 0.72 5.96 29.16
CA LEU A 242 -0.39 6.21 28.25
C LEU A 242 -0.71 4.95 27.44
N SER A 243 -1.96 4.50 27.50
CA SER A 243 -2.46 3.38 26.69
C SER A 243 -3.12 3.89 25.42
N TYR A 244 -2.87 3.20 24.31
CA TYR A 244 -3.37 3.49 22.98
C TYR A 244 -3.98 2.22 22.39
N VAL A 245 -5.09 2.37 21.68
CA VAL A 245 -5.78 1.26 20.99
C VAL A 245 -5.96 1.62 19.53
N ASN A 246 -5.91 0.61 18.66
CA ASN A 246 -6.06 0.82 17.23
C ASN A 246 -7.36 1.57 16.92
N SER A 247 -7.35 2.56 16.03
CA SER A 247 -8.55 3.34 15.72
C SER A 247 -9.54 2.56 14.86
N ASN A 248 -9.10 1.53 14.13
CA ASN A 248 -9.96 0.64 13.35
C ASN A 248 -10.53 -0.49 14.22
N ALA A 249 -11.87 -0.54 14.30
CA ALA A 249 -12.58 -1.53 15.12
C ALA A 249 -12.37 -2.98 14.66
N LEU A 250 -12.16 -3.21 13.37
CA LEU A 250 -11.94 -4.57 12.83
C LEU A 250 -10.59 -5.12 13.27
N VAL A 251 -9.55 -4.29 13.24
CA VAL A 251 -8.23 -4.66 13.75
C VAL A 251 -8.26 -4.89 15.26
N ARG A 252 -8.91 -3.99 16.03
CA ARG A 252 -9.11 -4.21 17.48
C ARG A 252 -9.86 -5.50 17.77
N GLY A 253 -10.89 -5.81 16.97
CA GLY A 253 -11.70 -7.03 17.04
C GLY A 253 -10.94 -8.29 16.59
N GLY A 254 -9.75 -8.12 16.02
CA GLY A 254 -8.82 -9.19 15.73
C GLY A 254 -8.88 -9.76 14.32
N ASP A 255 -9.46 -9.03 13.37
CA ASP A 255 -9.42 -9.38 11.96
C ASP A 255 -7.98 -9.41 11.45
N ARG A 256 -7.46 -10.62 11.19
CA ARG A 256 -6.09 -10.86 10.71
C ARG A 256 -5.96 -10.74 9.19
N SER A 257 -7.06 -10.58 8.46
CA SER A 257 -7.01 -10.35 7.01
C SER A 257 -6.49 -8.95 6.68
N ILE A 258 -6.69 -7.98 7.57
CA ILE A 258 -6.21 -6.60 7.40
C ILE A 258 -4.71 -6.54 7.65
N VAL A 259 -3.94 -6.16 6.63
CA VAL A 259 -2.48 -6.06 6.68
C VAL A 259 -1.96 -4.62 6.74
N LEU A 260 -2.83 -3.65 6.45
CA LEU A 260 -2.58 -2.22 6.61
C LEU A 260 -3.92 -1.51 6.81
N GLN A 261 -3.97 -0.48 7.67
CA GLN A 261 -5.13 0.40 7.74
C GLN A 261 -4.78 1.84 8.12
N LYS A 262 -5.67 2.76 7.79
CA LYS A 262 -5.75 4.05 8.49
C LYS A 262 -7.18 4.57 8.48
N THR A 263 -7.70 4.98 9.65
CA THR A 263 -8.96 5.73 9.75
C THR A 263 -8.74 7.24 9.81
N GLY A 264 -9.77 8.03 9.51
CA GLY A 264 -9.72 9.48 9.68
C GLY A 264 -11.11 10.10 9.83
N PHE A 265 -11.17 11.19 10.60
CA PHE A 265 -12.39 11.99 10.73
C PHE A 265 -12.03 13.45 11.02
N ILE A 266 -12.68 14.35 10.28
CA ILE A 266 -12.96 15.75 10.62
C ILE A 266 -14.34 16.04 10.03
N ASN A 267 -15.05 17.06 10.51
CA ASN A 267 -16.41 17.36 10.07
C ASN A 267 -16.51 17.53 8.54
N GLU A 268 -15.51 18.14 7.92
CA GLU A 268 -15.46 18.40 6.47
C GLU A 268 -15.22 17.13 5.64
N ALA A 269 -14.45 16.18 6.18
CA ALA A 269 -14.14 14.92 5.52
C ALA A 269 -15.27 13.90 5.68
N GLY A 270 -15.99 13.94 6.81
CA GLY A 270 -16.74 12.77 7.30
C GLY A 270 -15.79 11.65 7.74
N HIS A 271 -16.33 10.45 7.93
CA HIS A 271 -15.53 9.30 8.35
C HIS A 271 -14.90 8.59 7.15
N CYS A 272 -13.58 8.45 7.20
CA CYS A 272 -12.76 7.84 6.16
C CYS A 272 -12.02 6.62 6.71
N VAL A 273 -11.79 5.63 5.86
CA VAL A 273 -10.89 4.51 6.13
C VAL A 273 -10.26 4.00 4.85
N VAL A 274 -8.98 3.65 4.95
CA VAL A 274 -8.26 2.85 3.96
C VAL A 274 -7.82 1.56 4.62
N VAL A 275 -7.95 0.44 3.91
CA VAL A 275 -7.40 -0.85 4.33
C VAL A 275 -6.78 -1.57 3.15
N ARG A 276 -5.69 -2.30 3.39
CA ARG A 276 -5.27 -3.42 2.55
C ARG A 276 -5.61 -4.70 3.29
N MET A 277 -6.27 -5.64 2.61
CA MET A 277 -6.63 -6.92 3.18
C MET A 277 -6.21 -8.09 2.30
N ARG A 278 -5.98 -9.26 2.91
CA ARG A 278 -5.74 -10.54 2.22
C ARG A 278 -7.06 -11.31 2.12
N VAL A 279 -7.56 -11.46 0.89
CA VAL A 279 -8.76 -12.25 0.58
C VAL A 279 -8.32 -13.54 -0.09
N HIS A 280 -8.22 -14.65 0.66
CA HIS A 280 -7.63 -15.91 0.16
C HIS A 280 -6.25 -15.66 -0.49
N ASP A 281 -5.35 -15.04 0.27
CA ASP A 281 -4.00 -14.60 -0.15
C ASP A 281 -3.89 -13.55 -1.26
N ARG A 282 -5.03 -13.08 -1.79
CA ARG A 282 -5.07 -11.98 -2.74
C ARG A 282 -5.04 -10.63 -2.02
N PRO A 283 -4.09 -9.73 -2.31
CA PRO A 283 -4.10 -8.38 -1.76
C PRO A 283 -5.21 -7.55 -2.42
N VAL A 284 -6.11 -7.00 -1.60
CA VAL A 284 -7.19 -6.13 -2.05
C VAL A 284 -7.13 -4.83 -1.25
N ASP A 285 -7.13 -3.71 -1.96
CA ASP A 285 -7.21 -2.38 -1.36
C ASP A 285 -8.67 -1.94 -1.33
N ILE A 286 -9.10 -1.41 -0.19
CA ILE A 286 -10.43 -0.84 0.01
C ILE A 286 -10.25 0.56 0.56
N VAL A 287 -10.79 1.54 -0.16
CA VAL A 287 -10.82 2.95 0.23
C VAL A 287 -12.27 3.39 0.35
N VAL A 288 -12.63 3.96 1.50
CA VAL A 288 -13.98 4.42 1.84
C VAL A 288 -13.87 5.82 2.41
N LEU A 289 -14.46 6.81 1.74
CA LEU A 289 -14.34 8.23 2.11
C LEU A 289 -15.70 8.89 2.38
N GLY A 290 -15.73 9.69 3.43
CA GLY A 290 -16.85 10.56 3.78
C GLY A 290 -18.14 9.85 4.12
N ALA A 291 -18.06 8.76 4.87
CA ALA A 291 -19.24 8.17 5.50
C ALA A 291 -19.81 9.12 6.58
N PRO A 292 -21.14 9.28 6.67
CA PRO A 292 -21.75 10.27 7.56
C PRO A 292 -21.72 9.83 9.03
N GLY A 293 -21.94 8.54 9.33
CA GLY A 293 -21.95 8.00 10.68
C GLY A 293 -20.59 7.50 11.16
N ALA A 294 -20.37 7.57 12.48
CA ALA A 294 -19.13 7.15 13.13
C ALA A 294 -18.76 5.68 12.95
N ARG A 295 -19.72 4.82 12.58
CA ARG A 295 -19.50 3.39 12.30
C ARG A 295 -19.70 3.03 10.84
N ASP A 296 -20.24 3.95 10.03
CA ASP A 296 -20.66 3.68 8.66
C ASP A 296 -19.48 3.28 7.77
N HIS A 297 -18.33 3.94 7.92
CA HIS A 297 -17.12 3.61 7.17
C HIS A 297 -16.61 2.19 7.45
N ILE A 298 -16.72 1.71 8.70
CA ILE A 298 -16.36 0.32 9.06
C ILE A 298 -17.42 -0.65 8.53
N ALA A 299 -18.71 -0.33 8.67
CA ALA A 299 -19.79 -1.17 8.16
C ALA A 299 -19.74 -1.34 6.63
N ASP A 300 -19.32 -0.29 5.91
CA ASP A 300 -19.08 -0.34 4.46
C ASP A 300 -17.90 -1.28 4.14
N VAL A 301 -16.79 -1.21 4.89
CA VAL A 301 -15.65 -2.14 4.73
C VAL A 301 -16.08 -3.59 5.01
N GLU A 302 -16.84 -3.85 6.08
CA GLU A 302 -17.35 -5.20 6.39
C GLU A 302 -18.25 -5.74 5.27
N ARG A 303 -19.12 -4.89 4.71
CA ARG A 303 -19.99 -5.28 3.60
C ARG A 303 -19.18 -5.64 2.36
N ILE A 304 -18.20 -4.82 2.01
CA ILE A 304 -17.29 -5.07 0.89
C ILE A 304 -16.49 -6.35 1.14
N SER A 305 -15.94 -6.54 2.34
CA SER A 305 -15.20 -7.74 2.75
C SER A 305 -16.01 -9.02 2.54
N ARG A 306 -17.29 -9.03 2.90
CA ARG A 306 -18.17 -10.19 2.65
C ARG A 306 -18.35 -10.49 1.16
N TRP A 307 -18.51 -9.46 0.33
CA TRP A 307 -18.58 -9.65 -1.13
C TRP A 307 -17.29 -10.24 -1.68
N LEU A 308 -16.15 -9.73 -1.23
CA LEU A 308 -14.81 -10.16 -1.66
C LEU A 308 -14.55 -11.62 -1.30
N HIS A 309 -14.68 -11.99 -0.02
CA HIS A 309 -14.39 -13.36 0.45
C HIS A 309 -15.24 -14.44 -0.20
N CYS A 310 -16.48 -14.11 -0.59
CA CYS A 310 -17.33 -15.04 -1.33
C CYS A 310 -16.99 -15.08 -2.83
N SER A 311 -16.65 -13.93 -3.44
CA SER A 311 -16.52 -13.79 -4.90
C SER A 311 -15.15 -14.17 -5.43
N LEU A 312 -14.10 -13.81 -4.69
CA LEU A 312 -12.71 -14.07 -5.06
C LEU A 312 -12.33 -15.38 -4.40
N ARG A 313 -12.19 -16.44 -5.20
CA ARG A 313 -11.65 -17.73 -4.79
C ARG A 313 -10.39 -18.01 -5.61
#